data_AF-A0A1G0VBQ8-F1
#
_entry.id   AF-A0A1G0VBQ8-F1
#
_cell.length_a   1.000
_cell.length_b   1.000
_cell.length_c   1.000
_cell.angle_alpha   90.00
_cell.angle_beta   90.00
_cell.angle_gamma   90.00
#
_symmetry.space_group_name_H-M   'P 1'
#
loop_
_entity.id
_entity.type
_entity.pdbx_description
1 polymer ?
#
loop_
_entity_poly.entity_id
_entity_poly.type
_entity_poly.pdbx_seq_one_letter_code
_entity_poly.pdbx_strand_id
1 'polypeptide(L)'
;MKLIASGNGGVLANVIDLIGFENLCILCLMDEELTIQIFSAIGPRFFLLYEIVASIETIGACIVNDDWGFKNQAMLSSDMLRRWVFSRHKKIVETIHNADSVQFCIPVDW
;
A
#
# COMPACT_ATOMS: atom_id res chain seq x y z
N MET A 1 5.20 -13.44 -23.99
CA MET A 1 4.04 -13.18 -23.11
C MET A 1 4.58 -12.68 -21.79
N LYS A 2 4.05 -11.59 -21.24
CA LYS A 2 4.47 -11.01 -19.95
C LYS A 2 3.45 -11.37 -18.86
N LEU A 3 3.91 -11.44 -17.62
CA LEU A 3 3.09 -11.71 -16.44
C LEU A 3 2.71 -10.39 -15.74
N ILE A 4 1.62 -10.45 -14.96
CA ILE A 4 1.16 -9.37 -14.09
C ILE A 4 1.36 -9.83 -12.64
N ALA A 5 2.05 -9.03 -11.84
CA ALA A 5 2.23 -9.31 -10.42
C ALA A 5 1.33 -8.40 -9.57
N SER A 6 0.93 -8.87 -8.40
CA SER A 6 0.14 -8.11 -7.43
C SER A 6 0.73 -8.25 -6.03
N GLY A 7 0.63 -7.18 -5.25
CA GLY A 7 0.89 -7.23 -3.81
C GLY A 7 -0.17 -8.04 -3.05
N ASN A 8 0.17 -8.44 -1.82
CA ASN A 8 -0.83 -8.95 -0.89
C ASN A 8 -1.53 -7.77 -0.21
N GLY A 9 -2.60 -7.27 -0.85
CA GLY A 9 -3.27 -6.06 -0.40
C GLY A 9 -2.39 -4.82 -0.54
N GLY A 10 -2.75 -3.77 0.20
CA GLY A 10 -2.02 -2.52 0.25
C GLY A 10 -1.66 -2.10 1.67
N VAL A 11 -1.27 -0.84 1.82
CA VAL A 11 -0.75 -0.30 3.07
C VAL A 11 -1.82 -0.34 4.16
N LEU A 12 -3.04 0.16 3.88
CA LEU A 12 -4.11 0.17 4.86
C LEU A 12 -4.62 -1.25 5.16
N ALA A 13 -4.80 -2.07 4.13
CA ALA A 13 -5.23 -3.46 4.30
C ALA A 13 -4.30 -4.22 5.25
N ASN A 14 -2.98 -4.09 5.09
CA ASN A 14 -2.01 -4.78 5.96
C ASN A 14 -1.97 -4.22 7.39
N VAL A 15 -2.27 -2.93 7.60
CA VAL A 15 -2.45 -2.39 8.96
C VAL A 15 -3.65 -3.06 9.62
N ILE A 16 -4.77 -3.11 8.91
CA ILE A 16 -6.02 -3.68 9.42
C ILE A 16 -5.86 -5.18 9.67
N ASP A 17 -5.17 -5.92 8.81
CA ASP A 17 -4.90 -7.35 9.03
C ASP A 17 -4.02 -7.60 10.27
N LEU A 18 -3.10 -6.67 10.58
CA LEU A 18 -2.19 -6.83 11.72
C LEU A 18 -2.85 -6.54 13.07
N ILE A 19 -3.64 -5.47 13.15
CA ILE A 19 -4.17 -4.98 14.43
C ILE A 19 -5.69 -4.93 14.50
N GLY A 20 -6.40 -5.04 13.38
CA GLY A 20 -7.84 -4.83 13.29
C GLY A 20 -8.22 -3.35 13.17
N PHE A 21 -9.34 -3.07 12.49
CA PHE A 21 -9.79 -1.70 12.24
C PHE A 21 -10.20 -0.96 13.52
N GLU A 22 -10.85 -1.64 14.48
CA GLU A 22 -11.22 -1.04 15.76
C GLU A 22 -10.00 -0.59 16.56
N ASN A 23 -8.97 -1.44 16.67
CA ASN A 23 -7.73 -1.08 17.36
C ASN A 23 -6.99 0.03 16.61
N LEU A 24 -7.01 0.04 15.27
CA LEU A 24 -6.49 1.17 14.51
C LEU A 24 -7.18 2.48 14.92
N CYS A 25 -8.51 2.51 15.02
CA CYS A 25 -9.24 3.69 15.47
C CYS A 25 -8.86 4.11 16.90
N ILE A 26 -8.73 3.16 17.82
CA ILE A 26 -8.33 3.42 19.21
C ILE A 26 -6.91 3.99 19.26
N LEU A 27 -5.95 3.37 18.57
CA LEU A 27 -4.56 3.82 18.54
C LEU A 27 -4.42 5.20 17.90
N CYS A 28 -5.17 5.50 16.84
CA CYS A 28 -5.16 6.85 16.24
C CYS A 28 -5.51 7.96 17.24
N LEU A 29 -6.33 7.65 18.25
CA LEU A 29 -6.78 8.60 19.27
C LEU A 29 -5.89 8.60 20.52
N MET A 30 -5.40 7.42 20.91
CA MET A 30 -4.72 7.23 22.20
C MET A 30 -3.20 7.19 22.09
N ASP A 31 -2.67 6.79 20.94
CA ASP A 31 -1.24 6.59 20.69
C ASP A 31 -0.92 6.76 19.19
N GLU A 32 -0.92 8.01 18.74
CA GLU A 32 -0.60 8.34 17.35
C GLU A 32 0.83 7.93 16.97
N GLU A 33 1.76 7.93 17.93
CA GLU A 33 3.14 7.52 17.69
C GLU A 33 3.21 6.05 17.29
N LEU A 34 2.56 5.16 18.04
CA LEU A 34 2.48 3.74 17.69
C LEU A 34 1.80 3.54 16.33
N THR A 35 0.74 4.31 16.05
CA THR A 35 0.07 4.30 14.73
C THR A 35 1.08 4.60 13.61
N ILE A 36 1.86 5.68 13.75
CA ILE A 36 2.88 6.08 12.77
C ILE A 36 3.95 4.99 12.61
N GLN A 37 4.39 4.37 13.71
CA GLN A 37 5.38 3.30 13.69
C GLN A 37 4.88 2.08 12.91
N ILE A 38 3.61 1.68 13.10
CA ILE A 38 3.00 0.56 12.37
C ILE A 38 2.97 0.85 10.86
N PHE A 39 2.43 2.00 10.43
CA PHE A 39 2.41 2.38 9.02
C PHE A 39 3.82 2.48 8.43
N SER A 40 4.79 2.99 9.20
CA SER A 40 6.19 3.12 8.76
C SER A 40 6.91 1.79 8.68
N ALA A 41 6.50 0.78 9.44
CA ALA A 41 7.01 -0.58 9.32
C ALA A 41 6.50 -1.26 8.04
N ILE A 42 5.24 -1.04 7.64
CA ILE A 42 4.65 -1.73 6.48
C ILE A 42 5.23 -1.23 5.16
N GLY A 43 5.40 0.09 4.98
CA GLY A 43 5.86 0.70 3.73
C GLY A 43 7.13 0.06 3.13
N PRO A 44 8.24 -0.04 3.87
CA PRO A 44 9.50 -0.64 3.39
C PRO A 44 9.36 -2.09 2.89
N ARG A 45 8.44 -2.87 3.46
CA ARG A 45 8.19 -4.26 3.02
C ARG A 45 7.57 -4.29 1.63
N PHE A 46 6.65 -3.37 1.34
CA PHE A 46 6.11 -3.20 -0.01
C PHE A 46 7.14 -2.65 -0.99
N PHE A 47 7.99 -1.72 -0.58
CA PHE A 47 9.07 -1.24 -1.45
C PHE A 47 9.98 -2.38 -1.88
N LEU A 48 10.41 -3.22 -0.93
CA LEU A 48 11.24 -4.39 -1.22
C LEU A 48 10.51 -5.41 -2.10
N LEU A 49 9.23 -5.67 -1.83
CA LEU A 49 8.42 -6.58 -2.66
C LEU A 49 8.40 -6.12 -4.12
N TYR A 50 8.06 -4.87 -4.36
CA TYR A 50 7.94 -4.35 -5.72
C TYR A 50 9.29 -4.14 -6.38
N GLU A 51 10.36 -3.82 -5.65
CA GLU A 51 11.72 -3.80 -6.18
C GLU A 51 12.13 -5.18 -6.71
N ILE A 52 11.91 -6.24 -5.92
CA ILE A 52 12.19 -7.62 -6.33
C ILE A 52 11.34 -7.99 -7.55
N VAL A 53 10.02 -7.83 -7.44
CA VAL A 53 9.07 -8.26 -8.48
C VAL A 53 9.28 -7.51 -9.78
N ALA A 54 9.45 -6.19 -9.73
CA ALA A 54 9.62 -5.37 -10.92
C ALA A 54 10.95 -5.65 -11.64
N SER A 55 11.97 -6.15 -10.94
CA SER A 55 13.25 -6.57 -11.54
C SER A 55 13.18 -7.86 -12.37
N ILE A 56 12.10 -8.63 -12.26
CA ILE A 56 11.95 -9.91 -12.95
C ILE A 56 11.56 -9.63 -14.42
N GLU A 57 12.41 -10.05 -15.36
CA GLU A 57 12.24 -9.77 -16.80
C GLU A 57 10.87 -10.20 -17.37
N THR A 58 10.27 -11.26 -16.84
CA THR A 58 8.97 -11.76 -17.32
C THR A 58 7.77 -10.96 -16.82
N ILE A 59 7.93 -10.11 -15.80
CA ILE A 59 6.89 -9.21 -15.32
C ILE A 59 6.80 -8.00 -16.26
N GLY A 60 5.59 -7.70 -16.75
CA GLY A 60 5.33 -6.54 -17.60
C GLY A 60 4.42 -5.49 -16.95
N ALA A 61 3.73 -5.85 -15.87
CA ALA A 61 2.86 -4.95 -15.11
C ALA A 61 2.80 -5.34 -13.63
N CYS A 62 2.59 -4.34 -12.77
CA CYS A 62 2.35 -4.52 -11.34
C CYS A 62 0.99 -3.90 -10.95
N ILE A 63 0.24 -4.61 -10.13
CA ILE A 63 -0.99 -4.16 -9.51
C ILE A 63 -0.66 -3.70 -8.10
N VAL A 64 -0.96 -2.44 -7.79
CA VAL A 64 -0.85 -1.88 -6.43
C VAL A 64 -2.26 -1.64 -5.93
N ASN A 65 -2.81 -2.62 -5.24
CA ASN A 65 -4.15 -2.56 -4.66
C ASN A 65 -4.11 -2.12 -3.20
N ASP A 66 -5.11 -1.38 -2.74
CA ASP A 66 -5.33 -1.13 -1.31
C ASP A 66 -6.81 -0.90 -1.03
N ASP A 67 -7.38 -1.62 -0.06
CA ASP A 67 -8.81 -1.56 0.22
C ASP A 67 -9.12 -0.44 1.21
N TRP A 68 -9.50 0.73 0.67
CA TRP A 68 -9.85 1.89 1.48
C TRP A 68 -11.34 2.02 1.79
N GLY A 69 -12.20 1.28 1.09
CA GLY A 69 -13.64 1.46 1.11
C GLY A 69 -14.35 0.77 2.28
N PHE A 70 -15.36 1.43 2.83
CA PHE A 70 -16.36 0.85 3.71
C PHE A 70 -17.76 1.35 3.35
N LYS A 71 -18.55 0.49 2.70
CA LYS A 71 -19.89 0.79 2.19
C LYS A 71 -19.89 1.99 1.23
N ASN A 72 -20.31 3.16 1.69
CA ASN A 72 -20.48 4.39 0.92
C ASN A 72 -19.44 5.48 1.26
N GLN A 73 -18.38 5.13 1.99
CA GLN A 73 -17.33 6.05 2.42
C GLN A 73 -15.98 5.33 2.52
N ALA A 74 -14.91 6.09 2.69
CA ALA A 74 -13.60 5.53 3.05
C ALA A 74 -13.56 5.11 4.54
N MET A 75 -12.71 4.14 4.87
CA MET A 75 -12.43 3.70 6.23
C MET A 75 -11.72 4.79 7.05
N LEU A 76 -10.82 5.54 6.42
CA LEU A 76 -10.08 6.64 7.04
C LEU A 76 -10.49 7.98 6.43
N SER A 77 -10.38 9.06 7.21
CA SER A 77 -10.60 10.41 6.69
C SER A 77 -9.56 10.76 5.62
N SER A 78 -9.89 11.71 4.75
CA SER A 78 -8.97 12.14 3.69
C SER A 78 -7.63 12.67 4.24
N ASP A 79 -7.63 13.32 5.40
CA ASP A 79 -6.42 13.80 6.07
C ASP A 79 -5.56 12.63 6.60
N MET A 80 -6.19 11.61 7.17
CA MET A 80 -5.50 10.40 7.64
C MET A 80 -4.90 9.61 6.46
N LEU A 81 -5.62 9.47 5.35
CA LEU A 81 -5.12 8.83 4.13
C LEU A 81 -3.90 9.56 3.56
N ARG A 82 -3.94 10.90 3.49
CA ARG A 82 -2.79 11.72 3.06
C ARG A 82 -1.58 11.52 3.99
N ARG A 83 -1.83 11.48 5.29
CA ARG A 83 -0.80 11.35 6.32
C ARG A 83 -0.11 9.99 6.28
N TRP A 84 -0.89 8.90 6.21
CA TRP A 84 -0.36 7.56 6.46
C TRP A 84 -0.31 6.63 5.27
N VAL A 85 -1.07 6.89 4.19
CA VAL A 85 -1.21 5.93 3.08
C VAL A 85 -0.62 6.50 1.79
N PHE A 86 -1.07 7.67 1.34
CA PHE A 86 -0.77 8.18 -0.01
C PHE A 86 0.72 8.36 -0.28
N SER A 87 1.50 8.83 0.71
CA SER A 87 2.95 8.99 0.54
C SER A 87 3.67 7.65 0.30
N ARG A 88 3.21 6.56 0.94
CA ARG A 88 3.78 5.23 0.76
C ARG A 88 3.31 4.62 -0.57
N HIS A 89 2.03 4.78 -0.89
CA HIS A 89 1.50 4.33 -2.18
C HIS A 89 2.24 5.01 -3.35
N LYS A 90 2.45 6.33 -3.29
CA LYS A 90 3.26 7.06 -4.27
C LYS A 90 4.68 6.48 -4.38
N LYS A 91 5.32 6.19 -3.24
CA LYS A 91 6.66 5.63 -3.23
C LYS A 91 6.72 4.22 -3.83
N ILE A 92 5.70 3.39 -3.63
CA ILE A 92 5.55 2.09 -4.29
C ILE A 92 5.50 2.26 -5.81
N VAL A 93 4.64 3.17 -6.31
CA VAL A 93 4.52 3.44 -7.74
C VAL A 93 5.84 3.95 -8.33
N GLU A 94 6.54 4.84 -7.63
CA GLU A 94 7.88 5.29 -8.02
C GLU A 94 8.88 4.12 -8.09
N THR A 95 8.90 3.23 -7.11
CA THR A 95 9.76 2.04 -7.10
C THR A 95 9.48 1.14 -8.31
N ILE A 96 8.21 0.93 -8.67
CA ILE A 96 7.82 0.12 -9.82
C ILE A 96 8.27 0.76 -11.13
N HIS A 97 8.04 2.06 -11.31
CA HIS A 97 8.39 2.76 -12.55
C HIS A 97 9.90 3.00 -12.73
N ASN A 98 10.69 2.89 -11.67
CA ASN A 98 12.15 2.92 -11.77
C ASN A 98 12.75 1.62 -12.33
N ALA A 99 11.95 0.54 -12.44
CA ALA A 99 12.39 -0.70 -13.08
C ALA A 99 12.13 -0.65 -14.59
N ASP A 100 13.15 -0.97 -15.39
CA ASP A 100 13.09 -0.92 -16.85
C ASP A 100 12.06 -1.92 -17.46
N SER A 101 11.74 -2.99 -16.73
CA SER A 101 10.91 -4.10 -17.20
C SER A 101 9.40 -3.88 -17.09
N VAL A 102 8.95 -2.93 -16.26
CA VAL A 102 7.51 -2.74 -15.98
C VAL A 102 6.95 -1.57 -16.81
N GLN A 103 5.97 -1.88 -17.66
CA GLN A 103 5.36 -0.89 -18.55
C GLN A 103 4.12 -0.22 -17.94
N PHE A 104 3.48 -0.87 -16.96
CA PHE A 104 2.22 -0.41 -16.38
C PHE A 104 2.15 -0.67 -14.87
N CYS A 105 1.77 0.35 -14.12
CA CYS A 105 1.31 0.24 -12.74
C CYS A 105 -0.21 0.46 -12.71
N ILE A 106 -0.97 -0.51 -12.23
CA ILE A 106 -2.44 -0.41 -12.13
C ILE A 106 -2.79 -0.12 -10.67
N PRO A 107 -3.14 1.13 -10.30
CA PRO A 107 -3.82 1.39 -9.05
C PRO A 107 -5.26 0.88 -9.19
N VAL A 108 -5.61 -0.14 -8.42
CA VAL A 108 -6.98 -0.67 -8.35
C VAL A 108 -7.57 -0.23 -7.03
N ASP A 109 -8.17 0.95 -7.07
CA ASP A 109 -9.03 1.47 -6.02
C ASP A 109 -10.39 1.70 -6.69
N TRP A 110 -11.38 0.86 -6.38
CA TRP A 110 -12.76 1.01 -6.87
C TRP A 110 -13.54 1.99 -6.00
#